data_AF-A0A950K644-F1
#
_entry.id   AF-A0A950K644-F1
#
_cell.length_a   1.000
_cell.length_b   1.000
_cell.length_c   1.000
_cell.angle_alpha   90.00
_cell.angle_beta   90.00
_cell.angle_gamma   90.00
#
_symmetry.space_group_name_H-M   'P 1'
#
loop_
_entity.id
_entity.type
_entity.pdbx_description
1 polymer ?
#
loop_
_entity_poly.entity_id
_entity_poly.type
_entity_poly.pdbx_seq_one_letter_code
_entity_poly.pdbx_strand_id
1 'polypeptide(L)'
;MLRALGLFLLLGGTLRADVAVLKGGARVAGRIVEKTDHYEVTTDGVLRTYLEDEVERIVGSPKEFLGDADRLVDEARAEYTKALGLSSPAEQNAVLKGAIAKVAQAREAYGTALDLFPEDGALGKQIMIIMQLMRLLRERVHLDETRLPGSAAPLSRPAAPTVVKADDALTTLLDASKRSDPARRAAALASFRTQHGDFAVAAVLYLSQPEPTGAAAKAVQDYFDKPWLRQAMNAPGHLEAAKAIAAQGAGRDALLPFAIVHLVGAAQEPDVEKTAKSLGLLVQNGIIGTPEGHAVRDLTNWIAHGDFDLAVLAFVNEYRSIDTPAVRFVWSYALLRLVQAKKRGFDRPVSAYDTVKISLAGGPDHIAALEKSIKAVAVCNVCAGEGRFRCTNCHGKKETKFYCQRCKGSGHTVSSLGAKLVCPPCRGTGIDRIVKCEKCKNGYVDCRQCDKPRPAPSMDDIVGAAPCAVCEGRGMAFRSAALPCRACLGLGARLIPKADPSKVLP
;
A
#
# COMPACT_ATOMS: atom_id res chain seq x y z
N MET A 1 28.07 5.41 -41.17
CA MET A 1 27.13 6.25 -40.41
C MET A 1 25.65 5.98 -40.72
N LEU A 2 25.24 5.67 -41.97
CA LEU A 2 23.83 5.35 -42.30
C LEU A 2 23.23 4.10 -41.60
N ARG A 3 24.04 3.08 -41.25
CA ARG A 3 23.56 1.89 -40.51
C ARG A 3 23.23 2.18 -39.02
N ALA A 4 23.83 3.21 -38.42
CA ALA A 4 23.52 3.61 -37.05
C ALA A 4 22.22 4.42 -36.97
N LEU A 5 21.91 5.21 -38.02
CA LEU A 5 20.68 5.99 -38.11
C LEU A 5 19.43 5.09 -38.27
N GLY A 6 19.54 3.99 -39.02
CA GLY A 6 18.47 3.00 -39.16
C GLY A 6 18.16 2.23 -37.87
N LEU A 7 19.18 1.99 -37.02
CA LEU A 7 18.98 1.36 -35.71
C LEU A 7 18.32 2.34 -34.72
N PHE A 8 18.67 3.63 -34.77
CA PHE A 8 18.03 4.67 -33.96
C PHE A 8 16.59 4.97 -34.39
N LEU A 9 16.25 4.86 -35.68
CA LEU A 9 14.87 5.00 -36.17
C LEU A 9 13.97 3.79 -35.83
N LEU A 10 14.55 2.59 -35.65
CA LEU A 10 13.83 1.41 -35.15
C LEU A 10 13.66 1.41 -33.62
N LEU A 11 14.48 2.18 -32.89
CA LEU A 11 14.40 2.34 -31.43
C LEU A 11 13.62 3.61 -31.00
N GLY A 12 13.42 4.56 -31.91
CA GLY A 12 12.79 5.86 -31.63
C GLY A 12 11.28 5.94 -31.86
N GLY A 13 10.65 4.88 -32.37
CA GLY A 13 9.19 4.78 -32.36
C GLY A 13 8.75 4.65 -30.91
N THR A 14 8.28 5.76 -30.31
CA THR A 14 7.73 5.78 -28.94
C THR A 14 6.76 4.60 -28.80
N LEU A 15 7.21 3.57 -28.08
CA LEU A 15 6.50 2.32 -27.87
C LEU A 15 5.26 2.60 -27.03
N ARG A 16 4.19 3.07 -27.68
CA ARG A 16 2.86 3.07 -27.06
C ARG A 16 2.42 1.63 -26.96
N ALA A 17 2.19 1.17 -25.73
CA ALA A 17 1.56 -0.11 -25.50
C ALA A 17 0.08 0.03 -25.89
N ASP A 18 -0.40 -0.87 -26.75
CA ASP A 18 -1.83 -1.06 -26.99
C ASP A 18 -2.37 -2.06 -25.97
N VAL A 19 -3.69 -2.10 -25.80
CA VAL A 19 -4.35 -3.03 -24.88
C VAL A 19 -5.36 -3.88 -25.62
N ALA A 20 -5.18 -5.20 -25.58
CA ALA A 20 -6.22 -6.14 -25.99
C ALA A 20 -7.19 -6.37 -24.83
N VAL A 21 -8.45 -6.01 -25.04
CA VAL A 21 -9.56 -6.37 -24.15
C VAL A 21 -10.16 -7.66 -24.67
N LEU A 22 -10.13 -8.73 -23.87
CA LEU A 22 -10.66 -10.03 -24.22
C LEU A 22 -12.15 -10.13 -23.84
N LYS A 23 -12.93 -10.98 -24.52
CA LYS A 23 -14.37 -11.19 -24.25
C LYS A 23 -14.70 -11.65 -22.82
N GLY A 24 -13.70 -12.13 -22.07
CA GLY A 24 -13.82 -12.44 -20.64
C GLY A 24 -13.51 -11.26 -19.70
N GLY A 25 -13.35 -10.05 -20.22
CA GLY A 25 -12.96 -8.85 -19.46
C GLY A 25 -11.47 -8.77 -19.11
N ALA A 26 -10.69 -9.82 -19.37
CA ALA A 26 -9.24 -9.82 -19.17
C ALA A 26 -8.56 -8.81 -20.12
N ARG A 27 -7.52 -8.13 -19.61
CA ARG A 27 -6.83 -7.04 -20.31
C ARG A 27 -5.35 -7.38 -20.44
N VAL A 28 -4.80 -7.21 -21.64
CA VAL A 28 -3.39 -7.54 -21.93
C VAL A 28 -2.75 -6.33 -22.58
N ALA A 29 -1.90 -5.63 -21.82
CA ALA A 29 -1.08 -4.55 -22.33
C ALA A 29 0.17 -5.11 -23.02
N GLY A 30 0.53 -4.52 -24.15
CA GLY A 30 1.76 -4.87 -24.84
C GLY A 30 1.82 -4.26 -26.23
N ARG A 31 2.84 -4.63 -26.99
CA ARG A 31 2.87 -4.33 -28.42
C ARG A 31 1.95 -5.30 -29.14
N ILE A 32 0.90 -4.80 -29.77
CA ILE A 32 -0.08 -5.62 -30.46
C ILE A 32 0.20 -5.59 -31.95
N VAL A 33 0.27 -6.77 -32.56
CA VAL A 33 0.38 -6.96 -34.00
C VAL A 33 -0.79 -7.82 -34.45
N GLU A 34 -1.67 -7.22 -35.25
CA GLU A 34 -2.78 -7.93 -35.87
C GLU A 34 -2.27 -8.84 -36.99
N LYS A 35 -2.72 -10.10 -36.98
CA LYS A 35 -2.50 -11.10 -38.02
C LYS A 35 -3.85 -11.54 -38.58
N THR A 36 -3.83 -12.33 -39.64
CA THR A 36 -5.05 -12.74 -40.38
C THR A 36 -6.08 -13.48 -39.52
N ASP A 37 -5.69 -14.22 -38.49
CA ASP A 37 -6.61 -15.02 -37.65
C ASP A 37 -6.37 -14.88 -36.14
N HIS A 38 -5.45 -14.00 -35.72
CA HIS A 38 -5.07 -13.81 -34.33
C HIS A 38 -4.34 -12.49 -34.10
N TYR A 39 -4.21 -12.11 -32.84
CA TYR A 39 -3.41 -11.00 -32.35
C TYR A 39 -2.17 -11.54 -31.64
N GLU A 40 -1.00 -11.00 -32.00
CA GLU A 40 0.27 -11.20 -31.31
C GLU A 40 0.48 -10.05 -30.33
N VAL A 41 0.55 -10.34 -29.03
CA VAL A 41 0.74 -9.35 -27.95
C VAL A 41 2.07 -9.63 -27.27
N THR A 42 3.03 -8.71 -27.41
CA THR A 42 4.33 -8.82 -26.74
C THR A 42 4.31 -8.03 -25.43
N THR A 43 4.40 -8.73 -24.29
CA THR A 43 4.39 -8.16 -22.94
C THR A 43 5.68 -8.59 -22.22
N ASP A 44 6.47 -7.66 -21.71
CA ASP A 44 7.72 -7.93 -20.95
C ASP A 44 8.68 -8.91 -21.65
N GLY A 45 8.79 -8.79 -22.98
CA GLY A 45 9.62 -9.69 -23.81
C GLY A 45 9.01 -11.08 -24.06
N VAL A 46 7.83 -11.38 -23.53
CA VAL A 46 7.08 -12.61 -23.78
C VAL A 46 6.02 -12.38 -24.85
N LEU A 47 6.09 -13.15 -25.94
CA LEU A 47 5.07 -13.16 -26.97
C LEU A 47 3.88 -14.02 -26.54
N ARG A 48 2.69 -13.42 -26.49
CA ARG A 48 1.41 -14.08 -26.25
C ARG A 48 0.53 -13.94 -27.49
N THR A 49 -0.37 -14.88 -27.69
CA THR A 49 -1.22 -14.92 -28.89
C THR A 49 -2.67 -15.17 -28.50
N TYR A 50 -3.56 -14.35 -29.03
CA TYR A 50 -5.00 -14.38 -28.77
C TYR A 50 -5.74 -14.51 -30.10
N LEU A 51 -6.73 -15.37 -30.18
CA LEU A 51 -7.51 -15.50 -31.39
C LEU A 51 -8.40 -14.26 -31.58
N GLU A 52 -8.74 -13.96 -32.84
CA GLU A 52 -9.59 -12.81 -33.14
C GLU A 52 -10.94 -12.88 -32.43
N ASP A 53 -11.52 -14.09 -32.31
CA ASP A 53 -12.78 -14.32 -31.62
C ASP A 53 -12.69 -14.22 -30.09
N GLU A 54 -11.48 -14.14 -29.52
CA GLU A 54 -11.28 -13.93 -28.09
C GLU A 54 -11.08 -12.46 -27.74
N VAL A 55 -10.63 -11.65 -28.69
CA VAL A 55 -10.40 -10.22 -28.53
C VAL A 55 -11.72 -9.49 -28.81
N GLU A 56 -12.19 -8.75 -27.82
CA GLU A 56 -13.38 -7.91 -27.94
C GLU A 56 -13.06 -6.59 -28.64
N ARG A 57 -11.98 -5.93 -28.23
CA ARG A 57 -11.47 -4.70 -28.86
C ARG A 57 -10.01 -4.44 -28.52
N ILE A 58 -9.36 -3.63 -29.36
CA ILE A 58 -8.03 -3.07 -29.10
C ILE A 58 -8.21 -1.61 -28.67
N VAL A 59 -7.57 -1.23 -27.57
CA VAL A 59 -7.57 0.14 -27.06
C VAL A 59 -6.19 0.73 -27.24
N GLY A 60 -6.08 1.78 -28.05
CA GLY A 60 -4.79 2.37 -28.45
C GLY A 60 -4.36 3.57 -27.61
N SER A 61 -5.21 4.03 -26.69
CA SER A 61 -4.88 5.17 -25.82
C SER A 61 -5.55 5.10 -24.45
N PRO A 62 -4.94 5.71 -23.42
CA PRO A 62 -5.57 5.83 -22.11
C PRO A 62 -6.91 6.56 -22.15
N LYS A 63 -7.06 7.60 -22.99
CA LYS A 63 -8.29 8.38 -23.08
C LYS A 63 -9.48 7.55 -23.54
N GLU A 64 -9.26 6.69 -24.54
CA GLU A 64 -10.27 5.73 -25.01
C GLU A 64 -10.63 4.72 -23.92
N PHE A 65 -9.65 4.33 -23.10
CA PHE A 65 -9.85 3.42 -21.98
C PHE A 65 -10.67 4.03 -20.84
N LEU A 66 -10.40 5.29 -20.50
CA LEU A 66 -10.98 5.98 -19.34
C LEU A 66 -12.48 6.23 -19.47
N GLY A 67 -13.01 6.38 -20.70
CA GLY A 67 -14.43 6.61 -20.94
C GLY A 67 -14.97 7.81 -20.17
N ASP A 68 -15.94 7.58 -19.28
CA ASP A 68 -16.59 8.61 -18.45
C ASP A 68 -15.85 8.96 -17.15
N ALA A 69 -14.64 8.43 -16.91
CA ALA A 69 -13.94 8.63 -15.64
C ALA A 69 -13.73 10.12 -15.30
N ASP A 70 -13.39 10.97 -16.29
CA ASP A 70 -13.22 12.41 -16.08
C ASP A 70 -14.53 13.10 -15.66
N ARG A 71 -15.64 12.71 -16.30
CA ARG A 71 -16.97 13.22 -15.99
C ARG A 71 -17.37 12.88 -14.55
N LEU A 72 -17.07 11.67 -14.08
CA LEU A 72 -17.33 11.26 -12.70
C LEU A 72 -16.55 12.10 -11.67
N VAL A 73 -15.30 12.48 -11.99
CA VAL A 73 -14.48 13.34 -11.12
C VAL A 73 -15.09 14.74 -11.03
N ASP A 74 -15.51 15.31 -12.17
CA ASP A 74 -16.12 16.63 -12.19
C ASP A 74 -17.49 16.66 -11.49
N GLU A 75 -18.31 15.63 -11.68
CA GLU A 75 -19.57 15.44 -10.95
C GLU A 75 -19.32 15.35 -9.43
N ALA A 76 -18.30 14.61 -9.00
CA ALA A 76 -17.95 14.51 -7.58
C ALA A 76 -17.46 15.85 -6.98
N ARG A 77 -16.71 16.66 -7.74
CA ARG A 77 -16.30 18.01 -7.31
C ARG A 77 -17.50 18.95 -7.18
N ALA A 78 -18.47 18.85 -8.11
CA ALA A 78 -19.71 19.61 -8.03
C ALA A 78 -20.54 19.18 -6.80
N GLU A 79 -20.64 17.88 -6.53
CA GLU A 79 -21.32 17.34 -5.35
C GLU A 79 -20.64 17.76 -4.04
N TYR A 80 -19.31 17.79 -3.99
CA TYR A 80 -18.56 18.33 -2.84
C TYR A 80 -18.93 19.80 -2.58
N THR A 81 -18.89 20.63 -3.63
CA THR A 81 -19.23 22.06 -3.52
C THR A 81 -20.69 22.24 -3.07
N LYS A 82 -21.62 21.44 -3.61
CA LYS A 82 -23.01 21.41 -3.16
C LYS A 82 -23.13 21.04 -1.68
N ALA A 83 -22.40 20.02 -1.24
CA ALA A 83 -22.43 19.54 0.14
C ALA A 83 -21.94 20.59 1.15
N LEU A 84 -21.04 21.50 0.76
CA LEU A 84 -20.60 22.61 1.62
C LEU A 84 -21.71 23.65 1.86
N GLY A 85 -22.70 23.75 0.97
CA GLY A 85 -23.83 24.66 1.11
C GLY A 85 -25.04 24.07 1.85
N LEU A 86 -24.99 22.80 2.26
CA LEU A 86 -26.08 22.14 2.98
C LEU A 86 -25.97 22.39 4.48
N SER A 87 -27.07 22.80 5.11
CA SER A 87 -27.14 23.06 6.55
C SER A 87 -27.31 21.80 7.39
N SER A 88 -27.89 20.74 6.81
CA SER A 88 -28.14 19.47 7.49
C SER A 88 -26.93 18.53 7.36
N PRO A 89 -26.30 18.11 8.47
CA PRO A 89 -25.18 17.16 8.42
C PRO A 89 -25.54 15.82 7.77
N ALA A 90 -26.80 15.37 7.92
CA ALA A 90 -27.26 14.12 7.32
C ALA A 90 -27.34 14.21 5.79
N GLU A 91 -27.88 15.31 5.26
CA GLU A 91 -27.96 15.56 3.82
C GLU A 91 -26.57 15.80 3.22
N GLN A 92 -25.72 16.56 3.92
CA GLN A 92 -24.32 16.75 3.58
C GLN A 92 -23.60 15.39 3.43
N ASN A 93 -23.71 14.53 4.43
CA ASN A 93 -23.10 13.20 4.41
C ASN A 93 -23.66 12.29 3.31
N ALA A 94 -24.95 12.36 3.01
CA ALA A 94 -25.54 11.61 1.90
C ALA A 94 -24.93 12.02 0.54
N VAL A 95 -24.80 13.32 0.29
CA VAL A 95 -24.18 13.84 -0.94
C VAL A 95 -22.70 13.47 -1.01
N LEU A 96 -21.95 13.62 0.09
CA LEU A 96 -20.53 13.27 0.14
C LEU A 96 -20.29 11.77 -0.11
N LYS A 97 -21.15 10.88 0.43
CA LYS A 97 -21.08 9.43 0.15
C LYS A 97 -21.33 9.13 -1.34
N GLY A 98 -22.25 9.85 -1.98
CA GLY A 98 -22.46 9.79 -3.43
C GLY A 98 -21.22 10.22 -4.23
N ALA A 99 -20.59 11.31 -3.82
CA ALA A 99 -19.35 11.80 -4.44
C ALA A 99 -18.20 10.79 -4.28
N ILE A 100 -18.04 10.19 -3.10
CA ILE A 100 -17.03 9.16 -2.83
C ILE A 100 -17.18 7.97 -3.79
N ALA A 101 -18.42 7.51 -4.04
CA ALA A 101 -18.67 6.40 -4.95
C ALA A 101 -18.22 6.72 -6.39
N LYS A 102 -18.50 7.94 -6.88
CA LYS A 102 -18.04 8.38 -8.21
C LYS A 102 -16.52 8.47 -8.31
N VAL A 103 -15.88 9.04 -7.30
CA VAL A 103 -14.41 9.14 -7.24
C VAL A 103 -13.76 7.76 -7.16
N ALA A 104 -14.37 6.81 -6.44
CA ALA A 104 -13.91 5.43 -6.38
C ALA A 104 -13.99 4.73 -7.75
N GLN A 105 -15.08 4.93 -8.49
CA GLN A 105 -15.23 4.40 -9.85
C GLN A 105 -14.23 5.02 -10.83
N ALA A 106 -14.08 6.35 -10.80
CA ALA A 106 -13.07 7.06 -11.61
C ALA A 106 -11.66 6.56 -11.28
N ARG A 107 -11.36 6.37 -9.99
CA ARG A 107 -10.08 5.82 -9.53
C ARG A 107 -9.84 4.43 -10.09
N GLU A 108 -10.81 3.51 -10.05
CA GLU A 108 -10.62 2.15 -10.58
C GLU A 108 -10.27 2.19 -12.08
N ALA A 109 -10.94 3.06 -12.83
CA ALA A 109 -10.64 3.27 -14.24
C ALA A 109 -9.21 3.82 -14.45
N TYR A 110 -8.83 4.86 -13.72
CA TYR A 110 -7.49 5.47 -13.77
C TYR A 110 -6.38 4.54 -13.29
N GLY A 111 -6.60 3.77 -12.22
CA GLY A 111 -5.67 2.78 -11.70
C GLY A 111 -5.43 1.66 -12.70
N THR A 112 -6.49 1.18 -13.36
CA THR A 112 -6.31 0.20 -14.42
C THR A 112 -5.63 0.81 -15.66
N ALA A 113 -5.97 2.04 -16.03
CA ALA A 113 -5.29 2.73 -17.12
C ALA A 113 -3.80 2.87 -16.83
N LEU A 114 -3.41 3.26 -15.62
CA LEU A 114 -2.01 3.39 -15.22
C LEU A 114 -1.26 2.04 -15.28
N ASP A 115 -1.91 0.95 -14.87
CA ASP A 115 -1.34 -0.40 -14.99
C ASP A 115 -1.12 -0.83 -16.46
N LEU A 116 -1.99 -0.39 -17.36
CA LEU A 116 -1.97 -0.76 -18.78
C LEU A 116 -1.07 0.16 -19.62
N PHE A 117 -0.94 1.42 -19.19
CA PHE A 117 -0.20 2.48 -19.88
C PHE A 117 0.79 3.15 -18.90
N PRO A 118 1.76 2.42 -18.35
CA PRO A 118 2.65 2.92 -17.30
C PRO A 118 3.54 4.09 -17.75
N GLU A 119 3.76 4.23 -19.05
CA GLU A 119 4.56 5.30 -19.66
C GLU A 119 3.82 6.65 -19.74
N ASP A 120 2.50 6.66 -19.54
CA ASP A 120 1.73 7.91 -19.53
C ASP A 120 1.81 8.59 -18.16
N GLY A 121 2.81 9.46 -18.01
CA GLY A 121 3.01 10.25 -16.80
C GLY A 121 1.83 11.16 -16.42
N ALA A 122 0.88 11.45 -17.33
CA ALA A 122 -0.31 12.24 -17.01
C ALA A 122 -1.30 11.44 -16.15
N LEU A 123 -1.41 10.11 -16.37
CA LEU A 123 -2.26 9.23 -15.56
C LEU A 123 -1.83 9.23 -14.10
N GLY A 124 -0.51 9.18 -13.86
CA GLY A 124 0.05 9.25 -12.51
C GLY A 124 -0.29 10.55 -11.79
N LYS A 125 -0.35 11.68 -12.50
CA LYS A 125 -0.78 12.97 -11.90
C LYS A 125 -2.28 13.00 -11.64
N GLN A 126 -3.09 12.53 -12.58
CA GLN A 126 -4.55 12.55 -12.42
C GLN A 126 -5.02 11.61 -11.31
N ILE A 127 -4.44 10.41 -11.21
CA ILE A 127 -4.78 9.50 -10.12
C ILE A 127 -4.46 10.14 -8.76
N MET A 128 -3.33 10.85 -8.62
CA MET A 128 -3.00 11.59 -7.39
C MET A 128 -4.05 12.67 -7.06
N ILE A 129 -4.54 13.41 -8.06
CA ILE A 129 -5.61 14.41 -7.85
C ILE A 129 -6.91 13.73 -7.40
N ILE A 130 -7.28 12.61 -8.03
CA ILE A 130 -8.46 11.81 -7.68
C ILE A 130 -8.32 11.26 -6.24
N MET A 131 -7.12 10.82 -5.84
CA MET A 131 -6.83 10.37 -4.49
C MET A 131 -7.00 11.51 -3.48
N GLN A 132 -6.42 12.68 -3.73
CA GLN A 132 -6.54 13.84 -2.85
C GLN A 132 -8.00 14.25 -2.68
N LEU A 133 -8.80 14.21 -3.75
CA LEU A 133 -10.25 14.44 -3.68
C LEU A 133 -10.94 13.37 -2.84
N MET A 134 -10.63 12.08 -3.04
CA MET A 134 -11.21 10.99 -2.25
C MET A 134 -10.89 11.13 -0.75
N ARG A 135 -9.65 11.53 -0.41
CA ARG A 135 -9.23 11.81 0.96
C ARG A 135 -10.03 12.96 1.55
N LEU A 136 -10.11 14.09 0.85
CA LEU A 136 -10.88 15.26 1.29
C LEU A 136 -12.34 14.91 1.57
N LEU A 137 -12.97 14.14 0.68
CA LEU A 137 -14.35 13.68 0.84
C LEU A 137 -14.52 12.79 2.08
N ARG A 138 -13.64 11.80 2.29
CA ARG A 138 -13.69 10.89 3.44
C ARG A 138 -13.43 11.61 4.76
N GLU A 139 -12.42 12.48 4.79
CA GLU A 139 -12.11 13.29 5.98
C GLU A 139 -13.32 14.13 6.38
N ARG A 140 -14.04 14.69 5.40
CA ARG A 140 -15.25 15.47 5.69
C ARG A 140 -16.39 14.62 6.27
N VAL A 141 -16.65 13.44 5.70
CA VAL A 141 -17.67 12.51 6.22
C VAL A 141 -17.33 12.08 7.67
N HIS A 142 -16.07 11.76 7.95
CA HIS A 142 -15.66 11.31 9.28
C HIS A 142 -15.62 12.41 10.34
N LEU A 143 -15.33 13.66 9.99
CA LEU A 143 -15.38 14.79 10.93
C LEU A 143 -16.79 14.99 11.52
N ASP A 144 -17.84 14.68 10.76
CA ASP A 144 -19.21 14.77 11.24
C ASP A 144 -19.63 13.53 12.05
N GLU A 145 -19.12 12.34 11.71
CA GLU A 145 -19.38 11.11 12.47
C GLU A 145 -18.66 11.11 13.84
N THR A 146 -17.45 11.65 13.92
CA THR A 146 -16.64 11.68 15.16
C THR A 146 -17.08 12.74 16.18
N ARG A 147 -18.03 13.62 15.82
CA ARG A 147 -18.71 14.52 16.77
C ARG A 147 -19.78 13.81 17.61
N LEU A 148 -20.07 12.54 17.35
CA LEU A 148 -20.96 11.72 18.17
C LEU A 148 -20.17 11.10 19.35
N PRO A 149 -20.64 11.22 20.60
CA PRO A 149 -19.94 10.70 21.76
C PRO A 149 -20.09 9.17 21.85
N GLY A 150 -18.98 8.44 21.76
CA GLY A 150 -18.95 6.99 21.99
C GLY A 150 -17.64 6.34 21.58
N SER A 151 -16.64 6.33 22.47
CA SER A 151 -15.41 5.55 22.25
C SER A 151 -15.60 4.08 22.58
N ALA A 152 -14.97 3.21 21.78
CA ALA A 152 -15.05 1.75 21.86
C ALA A 152 -14.45 1.15 23.15
N ALA A 153 -14.94 -0.03 23.52
CA ALA A 153 -14.60 -0.77 24.73
C ALA A 153 -13.17 -1.37 24.72
N PRO A 154 -12.50 -1.48 25.88
CA PRO A 154 -11.15 -2.01 25.98
C PRO A 154 -11.11 -3.55 25.89
N LEU A 155 -10.10 -4.08 25.19
CA LEU A 155 -9.80 -5.51 25.09
C LEU A 155 -8.85 -5.98 26.21
N SER A 156 -9.07 -7.21 26.67
CA SER A 156 -8.39 -7.87 27.80
C SER A 156 -6.92 -8.23 27.50
N ARG A 157 -6.05 -8.06 28.50
CA ARG A 157 -4.58 -8.15 28.40
C ARG A 157 -4.03 -9.42 29.13
N PRO A 158 -2.92 -10.04 28.66
CA PRO A 158 -2.27 -11.17 29.37
C PRO A 158 -1.53 -10.75 30.66
N ALA A 159 -1.20 -11.76 31.48
CA ALA A 159 -0.72 -11.67 32.87
C ALA A 159 0.46 -10.71 33.12
N ALA A 160 0.37 -9.99 34.24
CA ALA A 160 1.15 -8.78 34.52
C ALA A 160 2.46 -9.04 35.28
N PRO A 161 3.55 -8.31 34.95
CA PRO A 161 4.69 -8.12 35.85
C PRO A 161 4.29 -7.34 37.11
N THR A 162 5.14 -7.36 38.14
CA THR A 162 4.92 -6.66 39.42
C THR A 162 4.69 -5.16 39.18
N VAL A 163 3.44 -4.70 39.37
CA VAL A 163 3.05 -3.30 39.19
C VAL A 163 3.33 -2.53 40.48
N VAL A 164 4.25 -1.56 40.42
CA VAL A 164 4.46 -0.59 41.51
C VAL A 164 3.37 0.49 41.48
N LYS A 165 3.14 1.16 42.62
CA LYS A 165 2.18 2.26 42.72
C LYS A 165 2.56 3.39 41.76
N ALA A 166 1.56 4.14 41.28
CA ALA A 166 1.77 5.24 40.33
C ALA A 166 2.77 6.28 40.84
N ASP A 167 2.75 6.60 42.14
CA ASP A 167 3.69 7.55 42.77
C ASP A 167 5.13 7.04 42.76
N ASP A 168 5.35 5.74 42.94
CA ASP A 168 6.68 5.13 42.86
C ASP A 168 7.21 5.13 41.42
N ALA A 169 6.33 4.88 40.45
CA ALA A 169 6.65 4.97 39.03
C ALA A 169 7.01 6.41 38.61
N LEU A 170 6.24 7.40 39.08
CA LEU A 170 6.53 8.82 38.86
C LEU A 170 7.84 9.24 39.54
N THR A 171 8.06 8.82 40.78
CA THR A 171 9.32 9.08 41.48
C THR A 171 10.50 8.47 40.75
N THR A 172 10.34 7.26 40.19
CA THR A 172 11.35 6.63 39.35
C THR A 172 11.58 7.43 38.07
N LEU A 173 10.53 7.95 37.43
CA LEU A 173 10.65 8.78 36.23
C LEU A 173 11.38 10.10 36.49
N LEU A 174 11.18 10.73 37.66
CA LEU A 174 11.76 12.04 37.96
C LEU A 174 13.22 11.99 38.44
N ASP A 175 13.65 10.87 39.03
CA ASP A 175 14.97 10.71 39.66
C ASP A 175 15.95 9.92 38.77
N ALA A 176 17.01 10.58 38.29
CA ALA A 176 18.04 9.96 37.44
C ALA A 176 18.68 8.70 38.05
N SER A 177 18.88 8.66 39.36
CA SER A 177 19.48 7.50 40.03
C SER A 177 18.56 6.29 39.96
N LYS A 178 17.25 6.51 40.10
CA LYS A 178 16.23 5.45 40.01
C LYS A 178 15.96 5.02 38.57
N ARG A 179 16.05 5.93 37.60
CA ARG A 179 15.95 5.60 36.16
C ARG A 179 17.12 4.74 35.67
N SER A 180 18.29 4.91 36.29
CA SER A 180 19.50 4.16 35.95
C SER A 180 19.47 2.73 36.49
N ASP A 181 18.61 2.42 37.47
CA ASP A 181 18.36 1.06 37.98
C ASP A 181 17.43 0.30 37.01
N PRO A 182 17.89 -0.77 36.34
CA PRO A 182 17.09 -1.50 35.36
C PRO A 182 15.81 -2.13 35.94
N ALA A 183 15.84 -2.58 37.20
CA ALA A 183 14.69 -3.23 37.84
C ALA A 183 13.61 -2.19 38.18
N ARG A 184 14.00 -1.04 38.73
CA ARG A 184 13.07 0.07 38.99
C ARG A 184 12.50 0.64 37.70
N ARG A 185 13.34 0.83 36.68
CA ARG A 185 12.93 1.28 35.34
C ARG A 185 11.90 0.33 34.72
N ALA A 186 12.14 -0.99 34.79
CA ALA A 186 11.19 -1.99 34.30
C ALA A 186 9.86 -1.99 35.07
N ALA A 187 9.90 -1.84 36.40
CA ALA A 187 8.69 -1.76 37.22
C ALA A 187 7.88 -0.48 36.94
N ALA A 188 8.54 0.67 36.78
CA ALA A 188 7.89 1.92 36.39
C ALA A 188 7.27 1.83 35.00
N LEU A 189 7.99 1.23 34.02
CA LEU A 189 7.45 0.94 32.69
C LEU A 189 6.18 0.08 32.75
N ALA A 190 6.17 -0.97 33.56
CA ALA A 190 5.00 -1.81 33.77
C ALA A 190 3.82 -1.00 34.34
N SER A 191 4.07 -0.16 35.35
CA SER A 191 3.05 0.70 35.94
C SER A 191 2.46 1.69 34.93
N PHE A 192 3.28 2.44 34.19
CA PHE A 192 2.78 3.38 33.18
C PHE A 192 2.04 2.69 32.04
N ARG A 193 2.41 1.47 31.65
CA ARG A 193 1.67 0.69 30.65
C ARG A 193 0.25 0.33 31.08
N THR A 194 -0.04 0.30 32.38
CA THR A 194 -1.41 0.07 32.90
C THR A 194 -2.23 1.35 33.00
N GLN A 195 -1.58 2.51 32.92
CA GLN A 195 -2.25 3.81 32.94
C GLN A 195 -2.70 4.19 31.53
N HIS A 196 -3.84 4.86 31.45
CA HIS A 196 -4.35 5.42 30.20
C HIS A 196 -4.04 6.91 30.16
N GLY A 197 -3.41 7.37 29.08
CA GLY A 197 -3.15 8.80 28.86
C GLY A 197 -1.85 9.05 28.10
N ASP A 198 -1.79 10.16 27.38
CA ASP A 198 -0.64 10.49 26.54
C ASP A 198 0.64 10.75 27.39
N PHE A 199 0.51 11.23 28.63
CA PHE A 199 1.65 11.34 29.55
C PHE A 199 2.28 9.97 29.89
N ALA A 200 1.45 8.98 30.22
CA ALA A 200 1.92 7.62 30.50
C ALA A 200 2.59 7.02 29.26
N VAL A 201 2.07 7.27 28.06
CA VAL A 201 2.72 6.89 26.80
C VAL A 201 4.09 7.56 26.65
N ALA A 202 4.20 8.87 26.89
CA ALA A 202 5.48 9.58 26.83
C ALA A 202 6.49 9.03 27.83
N ALA A 203 6.06 8.74 29.06
CA ALA A 203 6.89 8.11 30.07
C ALA A 203 7.36 6.71 29.64
N VAL A 204 6.48 5.90 29.04
CA VAL A 204 6.85 4.59 28.49
C VAL A 204 7.87 4.73 27.36
N LEU A 205 7.66 5.65 26.42
CA LEU A 205 8.58 5.89 25.30
C LEU A 205 9.96 6.35 25.79
N TYR A 206 10.01 7.25 26.77
CA TYR A 206 11.24 7.74 27.36
C TYR A 206 11.98 6.63 28.13
N LEU A 207 11.29 5.94 29.05
CA LEU A 207 11.89 4.87 29.85
C LEU A 207 12.26 3.63 29.02
N SER A 208 11.74 3.47 27.79
CA SER A 208 12.14 2.35 26.91
C SER A 208 13.45 2.62 26.16
N GLN A 209 13.98 3.84 26.18
CA GLN A 209 15.27 4.18 25.55
C GLN A 209 16.42 3.98 26.54
N PRO A 210 17.69 3.98 26.13
CA PRO A 210 18.82 4.10 27.05
C PRO A 210 18.78 5.43 27.81
N GLU A 211 19.29 5.47 29.05
CA GLU A 211 19.42 6.73 29.78
C GLU A 211 20.38 7.68 29.03
N PRO A 212 19.99 8.94 28.81
CA PRO A 212 20.89 9.92 28.19
C PRO A 212 22.14 10.12 29.06
N THR A 213 23.25 10.47 28.42
CA THR A 213 24.54 10.72 29.09
C THR A 213 25.02 12.15 28.80
N GLY A 214 25.99 12.64 29.59
CA GLY A 214 26.61 13.95 29.39
C GLY A 214 25.62 15.12 29.46
N ALA A 215 25.74 16.06 28.51
CA ALA A 215 24.90 17.26 28.46
C ALA A 215 23.40 16.96 28.29
N ALA A 216 23.06 15.88 27.58
CA ALA A 216 21.67 15.45 27.42
C ALA A 216 21.06 14.98 28.75
N ALA A 217 21.83 14.24 29.57
CA ALA A 217 21.40 13.79 30.89
C ALA A 217 21.06 14.97 31.80
N LYS A 218 21.93 15.99 31.81
CA LYS A 218 21.71 17.23 32.57
C LYS A 218 20.45 17.95 32.11
N ALA A 219 20.30 18.19 30.81
CA ALA A 219 19.13 18.87 30.25
C ALA A 219 17.80 18.16 30.56
N VAL A 220 17.82 16.83 30.56
CA VAL A 220 16.67 16.00 30.95
C VAL A 220 16.37 16.11 32.44
N GLN A 221 17.39 16.10 33.29
CA GLN A 221 17.21 16.29 34.72
C GLN A 221 16.72 17.72 35.05
N ASP A 222 17.28 18.75 34.41
CA ASP A 222 16.86 20.14 34.55
C ASP A 222 15.38 20.34 34.15
N TYR A 223 14.89 19.54 33.19
CA TYR A 223 13.47 19.46 32.88
C TYR A 223 12.70 18.81 34.04
N PHE A 224 13.04 17.59 34.45
CA PHE A 224 12.30 16.86 35.50
C PHE A 224 12.34 17.52 36.90
N ASP A 225 13.34 18.36 37.18
CA ASP A 225 13.45 19.12 38.42
C ASP A 225 12.50 20.33 38.48
N LYS A 226 11.80 20.65 37.38
CA LYS A 226 10.84 21.76 37.37
C LYS A 226 9.71 21.49 38.37
N PRO A 227 9.44 22.40 39.33
CA PRO A 227 8.44 22.18 40.38
C PRO A 227 7.04 21.90 39.85
N TRP A 228 6.70 22.53 38.71
CA TRP A 228 5.40 22.36 38.07
C TRP A 228 5.22 20.97 37.45
N LEU A 229 6.26 20.18 37.16
CA LEU A 229 6.08 18.80 36.64
C LEU A 229 5.42 17.87 37.64
N ARG A 230 5.67 18.07 38.93
CA ARG A 230 4.96 17.34 39.99
C ARG A 230 3.47 17.72 40.07
N GLN A 231 3.10 18.87 39.50
CA GLN A 231 1.74 19.40 39.43
C GLN A 231 1.12 19.28 38.01
N ALA A 232 1.92 18.99 36.99
CA ALA A 232 1.61 19.12 35.55
C ALA A 232 0.65 18.09 34.99
N MET A 233 0.23 17.11 35.79
CA MET A 233 -0.92 16.30 35.42
C MET A 233 -2.21 17.14 35.32
N ASN A 234 -2.23 18.38 35.86
CA ASN A 234 -3.37 19.31 35.82
C ASN A 234 -2.98 20.80 35.60
N ALA A 235 -1.75 21.13 35.17
CA ALA A 235 -1.26 22.52 35.26
C ALA A 235 -1.63 23.39 34.04
N PRO A 236 -2.04 24.67 34.24
CA PRO A 236 -1.92 25.71 33.23
C PRO A 236 -0.44 25.92 32.92
N GLY A 237 -0.05 25.82 31.63
CA GLY A 237 1.33 26.03 31.20
C GLY A 237 1.93 24.97 30.26
N HIS A 238 1.08 24.21 29.54
CA HIS A 238 1.54 23.18 28.61
C HIS A 238 2.45 23.77 27.51
N LEU A 239 2.14 24.95 26.98
CA LEU A 239 2.97 25.59 25.97
C LEU A 239 4.34 26.00 26.52
N GLU A 240 4.40 26.54 27.74
CA GLU A 240 5.65 26.89 28.43
C GLU A 240 6.53 25.67 28.65
N ALA A 241 5.92 24.54 29.01
CA ALA A 241 6.62 23.27 29.16
C ALA A 241 7.24 22.81 27.82
N ALA A 242 6.48 22.88 26.72
CA ALA A 242 6.99 22.56 25.38
C ALA A 242 8.10 23.52 24.94
N LYS A 243 7.94 24.83 25.17
CA LYS A 243 8.96 25.87 24.92
C LYS A 243 10.24 25.61 25.73
N ALA A 244 10.10 25.20 26.98
CA ALA A 244 11.23 24.84 27.83
C ALA A 244 11.99 23.64 27.27
N ILE A 245 11.30 22.59 26.80
CA ILE A 245 11.95 21.44 26.15
C ILE A 245 12.63 21.86 24.84
N ALA A 246 12.02 22.73 24.04
CA ALA A 246 12.59 23.22 22.80
C ALA A 246 13.94 23.94 23.01
N ALA A 247 14.15 24.53 24.19
CA ALA A 247 15.39 25.20 24.58
C ALA A 247 16.50 24.25 25.10
N GLN A 248 16.22 22.96 25.33
CA GLN A 248 17.13 22.02 26.01
C GLN A 248 18.32 21.50 25.15
N GLY A 249 18.52 22.01 23.93
CA GLY A 249 19.66 21.64 23.08
C GLY A 249 19.83 20.11 22.97
N ALA A 250 20.91 19.57 23.54
CA ALA A 250 21.26 18.15 23.51
C ALA A 250 20.24 17.20 24.18
N GLY A 251 19.40 17.67 25.11
CA GLY A 251 18.36 16.86 25.76
C GLY A 251 17.05 16.75 24.99
N ARG A 252 16.91 17.52 23.90
CA ARG A 252 15.64 17.70 23.18
C ARG A 252 15.07 16.39 22.63
N ASP A 253 15.89 15.55 22.00
CA ASP A 253 15.41 14.32 21.35
C ASP A 253 14.89 13.30 22.36
N ALA A 254 15.52 13.22 23.54
CA ALA A 254 15.08 12.35 24.62
C ALA A 254 13.73 12.82 25.20
N LEU A 255 13.51 14.14 25.30
CA LEU A 255 12.29 14.74 25.83
C LEU A 255 11.18 14.95 24.80
N LEU A 256 11.43 14.63 23.52
CA LEU A 256 10.46 14.83 22.44
C LEU A 256 9.07 14.21 22.72
N PRO A 257 8.95 12.99 23.31
CA PRO A 257 7.65 12.44 23.67
C PRO A 257 6.86 13.34 24.64
N PHE A 258 7.52 13.92 25.64
CA PHE A 258 6.86 14.85 26.58
C PHE A 258 6.49 16.17 25.92
N ALA A 259 7.35 16.69 25.03
CA ALA A 259 7.06 17.90 24.28
C ALA A 259 5.79 17.74 23.43
N ILE A 260 5.59 16.57 22.80
CA ILE A 260 4.38 16.26 22.04
C ILE A 260 3.14 16.28 22.95
N VAL A 261 3.20 15.63 24.12
CA VAL A 261 2.08 15.63 25.09
C VAL A 261 1.71 17.06 25.49
N HIS A 262 2.73 17.88 25.78
CA HIS A 262 2.53 19.28 26.12
C HIS A 262 1.90 20.07 24.96
N LEU A 263 2.42 19.95 23.74
CA LEU A 263 1.85 20.66 22.58
C LEU A 263 0.41 20.23 22.28
N VAL A 264 0.07 18.95 22.46
CA VAL A 264 -1.31 18.45 22.32
C VAL A 264 -2.22 19.08 23.39
N GLY A 265 -1.76 19.16 24.64
CA GLY A 265 -2.50 19.84 25.72
C GLY A 265 -2.70 21.34 25.46
N ALA A 266 -1.76 21.98 24.77
CA ALA A 266 -1.80 23.39 24.42
C ALA A 266 -2.47 23.69 23.07
N ALA A 267 -3.12 22.73 22.38
CA ALA A 267 -3.46 22.83 20.96
C ALA A 267 -4.26 24.08 20.52
N GLN A 268 -4.96 24.76 21.44
CA GLN A 268 -5.73 25.98 21.18
C GLN A 268 -4.96 27.29 21.46
N GLU A 269 -3.74 27.19 22.01
CA GLU A 269 -2.95 28.35 22.36
C GLU A 269 -2.25 28.97 21.14
N PRO A 270 -2.08 30.31 21.12
CA PRO A 270 -1.20 30.94 20.13
C PRO A 270 0.24 30.43 20.29
N ASP A 271 1.02 30.41 19.21
CA ASP A 271 2.40 29.90 19.14
C ASP A 271 2.64 28.38 19.21
N VAL A 272 1.61 27.53 19.27
CA VAL A 272 1.79 26.06 19.23
C VAL A 272 2.56 25.63 17.99
N GLU A 273 2.18 26.12 16.81
CA GLU A 273 2.83 25.75 15.55
C GLU A 273 4.29 26.22 15.50
N LYS A 274 4.57 27.43 16.00
CA LYS A 274 5.94 27.96 16.10
C LYS A 274 6.80 27.10 17.02
N THR A 275 6.25 26.66 18.15
CA THR A 275 6.92 25.80 19.14
C THR A 275 7.10 24.37 18.60
N ALA A 276 6.10 23.83 17.90
CA ALA A 276 6.21 22.55 17.22
C ALA A 276 7.34 22.59 16.17
N LYS A 277 7.40 23.65 15.35
CA LYS A 277 8.45 23.84 14.35
C LYS A 277 9.84 23.96 14.98
N SER A 278 9.98 24.66 16.11
CA SER A 278 11.27 24.73 16.82
C SER A 278 11.69 23.36 17.36
N LEU A 279 10.74 22.47 17.65
CA LEU A 279 10.93 21.06 18.00
C LEU A 279 11.09 20.12 16.79
N GLY A 280 11.07 20.64 15.56
CA GLY A 280 11.22 19.83 14.34
C GLY A 280 9.98 19.00 14.03
N LEU A 281 8.84 19.39 14.60
CA LEU A 281 7.53 18.81 14.38
C LEU A 281 6.77 19.65 13.33
N LEU A 282 5.79 19.01 12.71
CA LEU A 282 4.85 19.62 11.77
C LEU A 282 3.45 19.59 12.37
N VAL A 283 2.70 20.67 12.17
CA VAL A 283 1.26 20.71 12.41
C VAL A 283 0.57 20.63 11.05
N GLN A 284 -0.08 19.51 10.77
CA GLN A 284 -0.84 19.31 9.54
C GLN A 284 -2.27 18.95 9.92
N ASN A 285 -3.24 19.69 9.37
CA ASN A 285 -4.67 19.52 9.69
C ASN A 285 -4.95 19.50 11.21
N GLY A 286 -4.27 20.38 11.96
CA GLY A 286 -4.40 20.47 13.42
C GLY A 286 -3.74 19.32 14.20
N ILE A 287 -3.03 18.40 13.55
CA ILE A 287 -2.34 17.29 14.20
C ILE A 287 -0.86 17.59 14.28
N ILE A 288 -0.32 17.57 15.49
CA ILE A 288 1.12 17.69 15.75
C ILE A 288 1.78 16.34 15.49
N GLY A 289 2.95 16.33 14.86
CA GLY A 289 3.70 15.10 14.64
C GLY A 289 5.02 15.29 13.94
N THR A 290 5.72 14.18 13.70
CA THR A 290 6.93 14.20 12.88
C THR A 290 6.57 14.09 11.39
N PRO A 291 7.44 14.49 10.46
CA PRO A 291 7.23 14.21 9.03
C PRO A 291 6.99 12.71 8.75
N GLU A 292 7.78 11.86 9.40
CA GLU A 292 7.61 10.39 9.39
C GLU A 292 6.22 9.97 9.86
N GLY A 293 5.75 10.51 10.99
CA GLY A 293 4.46 10.16 11.55
C GLY A 293 3.28 10.55 10.69
N HIS A 294 3.33 11.72 10.05
CA HIS A 294 2.29 12.13 9.10
C HIS A 294 2.26 11.23 7.87
N ALA A 295 3.43 10.89 7.31
CA ALA A 295 3.53 9.96 6.19
C ALA A 295 2.99 8.57 6.54
N VAL A 296 3.43 8.00 7.67
CA VAL A 296 2.92 6.72 8.19
C VAL A 296 1.41 6.76 8.37
N ARG A 297 0.89 7.83 9.01
CA ARG A 297 -0.54 7.98 9.26
C ARG A 297 -1.33 7.95 7.96
N ASP A 298 -0.90 8.72 6.96
CA ASP A 298 -1.55 8.77 5.67
C ASP A 298 -1.51 7.41 4.96
N LEU A 299 -0.34 6.76 4.90
CA LEU A 299 -0.19 5.43 4.31
C LEU A 299 -1.07 4.38 5.00
N THR A 300 -1.12 4.38 6.34
CA THR A 300 -2.00 3.46 7.09
C THR A 300 -3.48 3.75 6.88
N ASN A 301 -3.86 5.02 6.70
CA ASN A 301 -5.23 5.36 6.36
C ASN A 301 -5.62 4.79 5.00
N TRP A 302 -4.76 4.89 3.98
CA TRP A 302 -4.99 4.25 2.68
C TRP A 302 -5.14 2.73 2.81
N ILE A 303 -4.24 2.09 3.54
CA ILE A 303 -4.28 0.63 3.79
C ILE A 303 -5.58 0.21 4.49
N ALA A 304 -6.03 0.96 5.49
CA ALA A 304 -7.24 0.66 6.25
C ALA A 304 -8.51 0.69 5.38
N HIS A 305 -8.51 1.48 4.31
CA HIS A 305 -9.61 1.55 3.33
C HIS A 305 -9.45 0.52 2.19
N GLY A 306 -8.43 -0.35 2.21
CA GLY A 306 -8.14 -1.31 1.15
C GLY A 306 -7.45 -0.69 -0.08
N ASP A 307 -6.99 0.56 0.03
CA ASP A 307 -6.44 1.34 -1.08
C ASP A 307 -4.92 1.16 -1.18
N PHE A 308 -4.47 -0.08 -1.39
CA PHE A 308 -3.05 -0.43 -1.32
C PHE A 308 -2.19 0.16 -2.44
N ASP A 309 -2.73 0.25 -3.65
CA ASP A 309 -2.13 0.95 -4.79
C ASP A 309 -1.88 2.43 -4.49
N LEU A 310 -2.83 3.08 -3.81
CA LEU A 310 -2.72 4.48 -3.41
C LEU A 310 -1.63 4.70 -2.38
N ALA A 311 -1.55 3.84 -1.37
CA ALA A 311 -0.46 3.88 -0.41
C ALA A 311 0.91 3.73 -1.12
N VAL A 312 1.01 2.83 -2.11
CA VAL A 312 2.24 2.66 -2.91
C VAL A 312 2.55 3.91 -3.73
N LEU A 313 1.57 4.52 -4.39
CA LEU A 313 1.76 5.74 -5.19
C LEU A 313 2.12 6.95 -4.34
N ALA A 314 1.43 7.15 -3.21
CA ALA A 314 1.71 8.22 -2.26
C ALA A 314 3.15 8.12 -1.73
N PHE A 315 3.63 6.91 -1.44
CA PHE A 315 5.04 6.72 -1.09
C PHE A 315 5.97 7.16 -2.24
N VAL A 316 5.76 6.66 -3.46
CA VAL A 316 6.65 6.94 -4.60
C VAL A 316 6.71 8.44 -4.92
N ASN A 317 5.57 9.13 -4.85
CA ASN A 317 5.45 10.52 -5.28
C ASN A 317 5.68 11.54 -4.17
N GLU A 318 5.26 11.27 -2.94
CA GLU A 318 5.24 12.26 -1.85
C GLU A 318 6.23 11.92 -0.72
N TYR A 319 6.30 10.65 -0.31
CA TYR A 319 7.00 10.27 0.92
C TYR A 319 8.36 9.58 0.72
N ARG A 320 8.79 9.36 -0.53
CA ARG A 320 10.07 8.68 -0.84
C ARG A 320 11.29 9.37 -0.23
N SER A 321 11.23 10.69 -0.06
CA SER A 321 12.29 11.48 0.57
C SER A 321 12.38 11.30 2.09
N ILE A 322 11.32 10.77 2.72
CA ILE A 322 11.28 10.48 4.16
C ILE A 322 11.83 9.08 4.37
N ASP A 323 13.16 8.98 4.35
CA ASP A 323 13.87 7.71 4.40
C ASP A 323 13.98 7.13 5.81
N THR A 324 12.85 6.62 6.34
CA THR A 324 12.81 5.99 7.66
C THR A 324 12.33 4.54 7.60
N PRO A 325 12.68 3.71 8.60
CA PRO A 325 12.22 2.33 8.66
C PRO A 325 10.69 2.22 8.75
N ALA A 326 9.99 3.13 9.44
CA ALA A 326 8.54 3.05 9.58
C ALA A 326 7.81 3.31 8.25
N VAL A 327 8.20 4.36 7.52
CA VAL A 327 7.61 4.67 6.21
C VAL A 327 7.86 3.53 5.23
N ARG A 328 9.10 3.03 5.15
CA ARG A 328 9.43 1.90 4.28
C ARG A 328 8.69 0.62 4.67
N PHE A 329 8.53 0.33 5.97
CA PHE A 329 7.83 -0.85 6.44
C PHE A 329 6.34 -0.82 6.06
N VAL A 330 5.65 0.29 6.32
CA VAL A 330 4.23 0.46 5.96
C VAL A 330 4.04 0.44 4.44
N TRP A 331 4.94 1.06 3.68
CA TRP A 331 4.95 0.99 2.22
C TRP A 331 5.15 -0.45 1.70
N SER A 332 6.13 -1.19 2.23
CA SER A 332 6.37 -2.59 1.87
C SER A 332 5.17 -3.48 2.17
N TYR A 333 4.46 -3.21 3.27
CA TYR A 333 3.21 -3.89 3.58
C TYR A 333 2.09 -3.56 2.58
N ALA A 334 1.89 -2.28 2.24
CA ALA A 334 0.94 -1.89 1.19
C ALA A 334 1.27 -2.58 -0.14
N LEU A 335 2.55 -2.60 -0.53
CA LEU A 335 3.00 -3.26 -1.74
C LEU A 335 2.74 -4.77 -1.70
N LEU A 336 2.94 -5.42 -0.55
CA LEU A 336 2.61 -6.82 -0.35
C LEU A 336 1.11 -7.09 -0.56
N ARG A 337 0.25 -6.27 0.06
CA ARG A 337 -1.21 -6.36 -0.10
C ARG A 337 -1.64 -6.15 -1.55
N LEU A 338 -1.01 -5.20 -2.24
CA LEU A 338 -1.26 -4.93 -3.66
C LEU A 338 -0.91 -6.12 -4.55
N VAL A 339 0.29 -6.70 -4.40
CA VAL A 339 0.70 -7.84 -5.23
C VAL A 339 -0.07 -9.11 -4.89
N GLN A 340 -0.52 -9.26 -3.63
CA GLN A 340 -1.40 -10.34 -3.21
C GLN A 340 -2.76 -10.22 -3.90
N ALA A 341 -3.37 -9.03 -3.92
CA ALA A 341 -4.62 -8.79 -4.64
C ALA A 341 -4.47 -9.03 -6.16
N LYS A 342 -3.34 -8.62 -6.75
CA LYS A 342 -3.03 -8.82 -8.18
C LYS A 342 -2.54 -10.25 -8.51
N LYS A 343 -2.23 -11.07 -7.50
CA LYS A 343 -1.71 -12.44 -7.65
C LYS A 343 -0.44 -12.53 -8.51
N ARG A 344 0.42 -11.50 -8.52
CA ARG A 344 1.66 -11.45 -9.31
C ARG A 344 2.64 -10.39 -8.80
N GLY A 345 3.93 -10.54 -9.09
CA GLY A 345 4.95 -9.54 -8.76
C GLY A 345 5.45 -9.59 -7.31
N PHE A 346 5.46 -10.77 -6.69
CA PHE A 346 5.86 -10.97 -5.29
C PHE A 346 7.35 -10.68 -5.01
N ASP A 347 8.18 -10.54 -6.04
CA ASP A 347 9.57 -10.07 -5.96
C ASP A 347 9.67 -8.60 -5.51
N ARG A 348 8.65 -7.78 -5.83
CA ARG A 348 8.62 -6.36 -5.48
C ARG A 348 8.54 -6.11 -3.97
N PRO A 349 7.59 -6.67 -3.20
CA PRO A 349 7.58 -6.50 -1.75
C PRO A 349 8.80 -7.14 -1.08
N VAL A 350 9.34 -8.25 -1.59
CA VAL A 350 10.60 -8.82 -1.09
C VAL A 350 11.71 -7.76 -1.16
N SER A 351 11.90 -7.16 -2.34
CA SER A 351 12.93 -6.13 -2.53
C SER A 351 12.65 -4.90 -1.68
N ALA A 352 11.39 -4.53 -1.50
CA ALA A 352 11.00 -3.40 -0.66
C ALA A 352 11.29 -3.65 0.83
N TYR A 353 11.05 -4.86 1.35
CA TYR A 353 11.35 -5.23 2.72
C TYR A 353 12.85 -5.25 3.02
N ASP A 354 13.69 -5.71 2.08
CA ASP A 354 15.16 -5.64 2.19
C ASP A 354 15.66 -4.20 2.42
N THR A 355 14.90 -3.22 1.94
CA THR A 355 15.24 -1.81 2.12
C THR A 355 14.91 -1.25 3.51
N VAL A 356 14.21 -2.01 4.38
CA VAL A 356 13.77 -1.59 5.72
C VAL A 356 14.88 -1.84 6.75
N LYS A 357 15.64 -0.79 7.08
CA LYS A 357 16.78 -0.87 8.01
C LYS A 357 16.38 -0.65 9.47
N ILE A 358 15.98 -1.71 10.17
CA ILE A 358 15.57 -1.63 11.58
C ILE A 358 16.78 -1.81 12.50
N SER A 359 17.11 -0.80 13.31
CA SER A 359 18.21 -0.89 14.29
C SER A 359 17.84 -1.63 15.58
N LEU A 360 16.55 -1.90 15.82
CA LEU A 360 16.08 -2.63 17.00
C LEU A 360 16.49 -4.10 16.96
N ALA A 361 16.85 -4.67 18.11
CA ALA A 361 17.18 -6.08 18.23
C ALA A 361 16.06 -6.99 17.68
N GLY A 362 16.42 -7.98 16.86
CA GLY A 362 15.46 -8.87 16.18
C GLY A 362 14.79 -8.28 14.95
N GLY A 363 14.97 -6.98 14.66
CA GLY A 363 14.43 -6.33 13.45
C GLY A 363 14.90 -6.98 12.15
N PRO A 364 16.22 -7.14 11.91
CA PRO A 364 16.73 -7.80 10.70
C PRO A 364 16.23 -9.24 10.52
N ASP A 365 16.20 -10.02 11.60
CA ASP A 365 15.67 -11.40 11.58
C ASP A 365 14.19 -11.43 11.20
N HIS A 366 13.39 -10.49 11.72
CA HIS A 366 11.97 -10.38 11.39
C HIS A 366 11.76 -10.08 9.90
N ILE A 367 12.51 -9.13 9.33
CA ILE A 367 12.44 -8.78 7.91
C ILE A 367 12.83 -9.96 7.04
N ALA A 368 13.93 -10.65 7.36
CA ALA A 368 14.35 -11.85 6.64
C ALA A 368 13.29 -12.97 6.69
N ALA A 369 12.64 -13.16 7.84
CA ALA A 369 11.55 -14.12 8.00
C ALA A 369 10.30 -13.73 7.18
N LEU A 370 9.94 -12.45 7.10
CA LEU A 370 8.87 -11.95 6.23
C LEU A 370 9.18 -12.24 4.76
N GLU A 371 10.37 -11.88 4.29
CA GLU A 371 10.79 -12.16 2.92
C GLU A 371 10.74 -13.65 2.59
N LYS A 372 11.25 -14.50 3.50
CA LYS A 372 11.18 -15.95 3.35
C LYS A 372 9.75 -16.45 3.23
N SER A 373 8.84 -15.89 4.02
CA SER A 373 7.41 -16.23 3.97
C SER A 373 6.79 -15.84 2.63
N ILE A 374 7.11 -14.65 2.12
CA ILE A 374 6.65 -14.20 0.80
C ILE A 374 7.20 -15.11 -0.30
N LYS A 375 8.52 -15.38 -0.31
CA LYS A 375 9.19 -16.25 -1.30
C LYS A 375 8.64 -17.68 -1.30
N ALA A 376 8.25 -18.21 -0.14
CA ALA A 376 7.74 -19.58 -0.01
C ALA A 376 6.41 -19.78 -0.77
N VAL A 377 5.56 -18.76 -0.79
CA VAL A 377 4.21 -18.84 -1.39
C VAL A 377 4.06 -18.00 -2.66
N ALA A 378 5.11 -17.28 -3.07
CA ALA A 378 5.12 -16.50 -4.29
C ALA A 378 4.74 -17.37 -5.51
N VAL A 379 3.78 -16.88 -6.30
CA VAL A 379 3.46 -17.48 -7.58
C VAL A 379 4.45 -17.02 -8.64
N CYS A 380 4.71 -17.88 -9.62
CA CYS A 380 5.64 -17.57 -10.69
C CYS A 380 5.14 -16.41 -11.55
N ASN A 381 6.00 -15.41 -11.76
CA ASN A 381 5.68 -14.24 -12.58
C ASN A 381 5.45 -14.58 -14.06
N VAL A 382 6.02 -15.68 -14.57
CA VAL A 382 5.88 -16.09 -15.97
C VAL A 382 4.50 -16.70 -16.25
N CYS A 383 4.07 -17.66 -15.43
CA CYS A 383 2.80 -18.37 -15.63
C CYS A 383 1.66 -17.90 -14.70
N ALA A 384 1.90 -16.89 -13.86
CA ALA A 384 0.95 -16.37 -12.87
C ALA A 384 0.35 -17.47 -11.95
N GLY A 385 1.11 -18.54 -11.70
CA GLY A 385 0.66 -19.68 -10.90
C GLY A 385 -0.15 -20.74 -11.67
N GLU A 386 -0.43 -20.58 -12.96
CA GLU A 386 -1.19 -21.58 -13.74
C GLU A 386 -0.38 -22.85 -14.05
N GLY A 387 0.94 -22.81 -13.91
CA GLY A 387 1.84 -23.94 -14.22
C GLY A 387 2.00 -24.23 -15.72
N ARG A 388 1.27 -23.52 -16.60
CA ARG A 388 1.31 -23.66 -18.05
C ARG A 388 0.96 -22.35 -18.73
N PHE A 389 1.27 -22.21 -20.01
CA PHE A 389 0.86 -21.08 -20.84
C PHE A 389 0.46 -21.55 -22.23
N ARG A 390 -0.31 -20.72 -22.95
CA ARG A 390 -0.78 -21.05 -24.29
C ARG A 390 0.40 -21.24 -25.25
N CYS A 391 0.35 -22.31 -26.04
CA CYS A 391 1.39 -22.62 -27.02
C CYS A 391 1.41 -21.55 -28.11
N THR A 392 2.55 -20.87 -28.27
CA THR A 392 2.73 -19.81 -29.28
C THR A 392 2.74 -20.35 -30.72
N ASN A 393 2.98 -21.65 -30.92
CA ASN A 393 2.99 -22.27 -32.24
C ASN A 393 1.59 -22.59 -32.79
N CYS A 394 0.64 -22.93 -31.93
CA CYS A 394 -0.73 -23.31 -32.37
C CYS A 394 -1.82 -22.45 -31.72
N HIS A 395 -1.44 -21.47 -30.91
CA HIS A 395 -2.34 -20.52 -30.26
C HIS A 395 -3.48 -21.20 -29.47
N GLY A 396 -3.20 -22.36 -28.86
CA GLY A 396 -4.22 -23.13 -28.13
C GLY A 396 -5.11 -24.04 -28.98
N LYS A 397 -5.11 -23.91 -30.32
CA LYS A 397 -5.98 -24.67 -31.24
C LYS A 397 -5.70 -26.19 -31.28
N LYS A 398 -4.56 -26.65 -30.72
CA LYS A 398 -4.04 -28.05 -30.74
C LYS A 398 -3.66 -28.57 -32.11
N GLU A 399 -4.45 -28.23 -33.12
CA GLU A 399 -4.29 -28.60 -34.51
C GLU A 399 -4.59 -27.41 -35.43
N THR A 400 -3.81 -27.29 -36.50
CA THR A 400 -4.04 -26.31 -37.57
C THR A 400 -4.74 -27.02 -38.72
N LYS A 401 -5.95 -26.56 -39.05
CA LYS A 401 -6.75 -27.09 -40.16
C LYS A 401 -6.46 -26.27 -41.41
N PHE A 402 -5.97 -26.92 -42.45
CA PHE A 402 -5.81 -26.34 -43.77
C PHE A 402 -7.09 -26.56 -44.54
N TYR A 403 -7.89 -25.51 -44.67
CA TYR A 403 -9.15 -25.57 -45.41
C TYR A 403 -8.90 -25.83 -46.89
N CYS A 404 -9.80 -26.62 -47.48
CA CYS A 404 -9.70 -26.99 -48.87
C CYS A 404 -9.77 -25.75 -49.77
N GLN A 405 -8.73 -25.53 -50.58
CA GLN A 405 -8.63 -24.33 -51.44
C GLN A 405 -9.77 -24.26 -52.46
N ARG A 406 -10.30 -25.40 -52.88
CA ARG A 406 -11.36 -25.49 -53.89
C ARG A 406 -12.75 -25.13 -53.34
N CYS A 407 -13.11 -25.59 -52.14
CA CYS A 407 -14.42 -25.30 -51.54
C CYS A 407 -14.37 -24.28 -50.39
N LYS A 408 -13.18 -23.74 -50.09
CA LYS A 408 -12.93 -22.78 -49.00
C LYS A 408 -13.51 -23.22 -47.66
N GLY A 409 -13.34 -24.50 -47.32
CA GLY A 409 -13.83 -25.04 -46.05
C GLY A 409 -15.28 -25.54 -46.04
N SER A 410 -16.08 -25.25 -47.06
CA SER A 410 -17.51 -25.61 -47.05
C SER A 410 -17.79 -27.09 -47.26
N GLY A 411 -16.80 -27.90 -47.68
CA GLY A 411 -17.00 -29.30 -48.06
C GLY A 411 -17.73 -29.48 -49.41
N HIS A 412 -18.26 -28.42 -50.01
CA HIS A 412 -19.06 -28.49 -51.22
C HIS A 412 -18.63 -27.46 -52.28
N THR A 413 -18.83 -27.77 -53.55
CA THR A 413 -18.67 -26.83 -54.67
C THR A 413 -19.99 -26.64 -55.37
N VAL A 414 -20.28 -25.43 -55.84
CA VAL A 414 -21.50 -25.14 -56.61
C VAL A 414 -21.23 -25.47 -58.08
N SER A 415 -22.06 -26.31 -58.69
CA SER A 415 -21.98 -26.60 -60.13
C SER A 415 -22.44 -25.38 -60.94
N SER A 416 -22.18 -25.38 -62.26
CA SER A 416 -22.70 -24.36 -63.18
C SER A 416 -24.23 -24.27 -63.18
N LEU A 417 -24.93 -25.32 -62.74
CA LEU A 417 -26.39 -25.38 -62.61
C LEU A 417 -26.88 -25.00 -61.20
N GLY A 418 -26.00 -24.52 -60.31
CA GLY A 418 -26.36 -24.14 -58.94
C GLY A 418 -26.45 -25.31 -57.94
N ALA A 419 -26.22 -26.55 -58.36
CA ALA A 419 -26.29 -27.71 -57.46
C ALA A 419 -25.07 -27.78 -56.53
N LYS A 420 -25.27 -28.02 -55.23
CA LYS A 420 -24.19 -28.28 -54.26
C LYS A 420 -23.65 -29.70 -54.47
N LEU A 421 -22.43 -29.80 -54.98
CA LEU A 421 -21.71 -31.08 -55.14
C LEU A 421 -20.69 -31.26 -54.02
N VAL A 422 -20.46 -32.49 -53.58
CA VAL A 422 -19.36 -32.81 -52.65
C VAL A 422 -18.03 -32.40 -53.28
N CYS A 423 -17.24 -31.63 -52.55
CA CYS A 423 -15.96 -31.14 -53.05
C CYS A 423 -15.00 -32.33 -53.23
N PRO A 424 -14.55 -32.64 -54.47
CA PRO A 424 -13.75 -33.85 -54.71
C PRO A 424 -12.41 -33.89 -53.97
N PRO A 425 -11.62 -32.79 -53.90
CA PRO A 425 -10.34 -32.80 -53.19
C PRO A 425 -10.42 -33.17 -51.70
N CYS A 426 -11.37 -32.61 -50.97
CA CYS A 426 -11.52 -32.85 -49.53
C CYS A 426 -12.60 -33.89 -49.20
N ARG A 427 -13.22 -34.50 -50.22
CA ARG A 427 -14.28 -35.53 -50.08
C ARG A 427 -15.40 -35.13 -49.12
N GLY A 428 -15.81 -33.87 -49.15
CA GLY A 428 -16.91 -33.37 -48.31
C GLY A 428 -16.50 -32.84 -46.93
N THR A 429 -15.27 -33.07 -46.48
CA THR A 429 -14.83 -32.64 -45.14
C THR A 429 -14.56 -31.14 -45.03
N GLY A 430 -14.29 -30.48 -46.16
CA GLY A 430 -13.86 -29.09 -46.21
C GLY A 430 -12.40 -28.87 -45.79
N ILE A 431 -11.68 -29.91 -45.39
CA ILE A 431 -10.32 -29.80 -44.82
C ILE A 431 -9.38 -30.68 -45.65
N ASP A 432 -8.30 -30.08 -46.17
CA ASP A 432 -7.28 -30.81 -46.95
C ASP A 432 -6.27 -31.51 -46.03
N ARG A 433 -5.89 -30.86 -44.91
CA ARG A 433 -4.91 -31.40 -43.97
C ARG A 433 -5.15 -30.88 -42.56
N ILE A 434 -4.94 -31.76 -41.58
CA ILE A 434 -4.88 -31.39 -40.16
C ILE A 434 -3.44 -31.62 -39.69
N VAL A 435 -2.79 -30.56 -39.20
CA VAL A 435 -1.45 -30.64 -38.62
C VAL A 435 -1.56 -30.44 -37.11
N LYS A 436 -1.24 -31.48 -36.34
CA LYS A 436 -1.18 -31.39 -34.88
C LYS A 436 0.06 -30.61 -34.46
N CYS A 437 -0.06 -29.80 -33.41
CA CYS A 437 1.07 -29.06 -32.90
C CYS A 437 2.09 -30.00 -32.25
N GLU A 438 3.31 -30.07 -32.79
CA GLU A 438 4.36 -30.93 -32.24
C GLU A 438 4.93 -30.41 -30.92
N LYS A 439 4.83 -29.09 -30.67
CA LYS A 439 5.39 -28.45 -29.47
C LYS A 439 4.51 -28.55 -28.23
N CYS A 440 3.24 -28.92 -28.37
CA CYS A 440 2.33 -29.00 -27.23
C CYS A 440 1.33 -30.14 -27.39
N LYS A 441 0.96 -30.78 -26.28
CA LYS A 441 -0.05 -31.86 -26.32
C LYS A 441 -1.48 -31.31 -26.46
N ASN A 442 -1.79 -30.24 -25.74
CA ASN A 442 -3.16 -29.79 -25.55
C ASN A 442 -3.37 -28.30 -25.86
N GLY A 443 -2.50 -27.69 -26.66
CA GLY A 443 -2.54 -26.25 -26.94
C GLY A 443 -1.83 -25.40 -25.87
N TYR A 444 -1.24 -26.04 -24.86
CA TYR A 444 -0.52 -25.42 -23.75
C TYR A 444 0.87 -26.03 -23.59
N VAL A 445 1.83 -25.21 -23.20
CA VAL A 445 3.19 -25.60 -22.85
C VAL A 445 3.36 -25.43 -21.34
N ASP A 446 3.93 -26.43 -20.69
CA ASP A 446 4.18 -26.39 -19.25
C ASP A 446 5.26 -25.34 -18.92
N CYS A 447 5.05 -24.64 -17.81
CA CYS A 447 5.97 -23.62 -17.36
C CYS A 447 7.24 -24.27 -16.83
N ARG A 448 8.40 -23.99 -17.44
CA ARG A 448 9.69 -24.57 -17.00
C ARG A 448 10.12 -24.14 -15.59
N GLN A 449 9.54 -23.08 -15.06
CA GLN A 449 9.81 -22.58 -13.71
C GLN A 449 8.82 -23.12 -12.66
N CYS A 450 7.81 -23.90 -13.07
CA CYS A 450 6.79 -24.43 -12.18
C CYS A 450 6.40 -25.86 -12.54
N ASP A 451 6.54 -26.77 -11.60
CA ASP A 451 6.12 -28.16 -11.82
C ASP A 451 4.59 -28.33 -11.77
N LYS A 452 3.89 -27.46 -11.02
CA LYS A 452 2.45 -27.57 -10.78
C LYS A 452 1.79 -26.19 -10.66
N PRO A 453 0.49 -26.09 -11.01
CA PRO A 453 -0.29 -24.90 -10.69
C PRO A 453 -0.26 -24.64 -9.18
N ARG A 454 -0.08 -23.38 -8.79
CA ARG A 454 -0.14 -22.94 -7.40
C ARG A 454 -1.32 -21.98 -7.24
N PRO A 455 -2.23 -22.20 -6.29
CA PRO A 455 -3.27 -21.23 -6.00
C PRO A 455 -2.63 -19.92 -5.55
N ALA A 456 -3.31 -18.80 -5.81
CA ALA A 456 -2.84 -17.51 -5.32
C ALA A 456 -2.86 -17.49 -3.80
N PRO A 457 -1.77 -17.07 -3.14
CA PRO A 457 -1.71 -17.07 -1.69
C PRO A 457 -2.68 -16.03 -1.11
N SER A 458 -3.34 -16.42 -0.02
CA SER A 458 -3.99 -15.48 0.89
C SER A 458 -2.93 -14.73 1.71
N MET A 459 -3.33 -13.65 2.37
CA MET A 459 -2.43 -12.99 3.32
C MET A 459 -2.06 -13.89 4.50
N ASP A 460 -2.99 -14.76 4.93
CA ASP A 460 -2.73 -15.71 6.02
C ASP A 460 -1.71 -16.78 5.64
N ASP A 461 -1.52 -17.08 4.36
CA ASP A 461 -0.44 -17.98 3.89
C ASP A 461 0.95 -17.33 4.01
N ILE A 462 1.00 -16.00 4.00
CA ILE A 462 2.23 -15.21 4.04
C ILE A 462 2.56 -14.79 5.48
N VAL A 463 1.58 -14.23 6.18
CA VAL A 463 1.81 -13.52 7.44
C VAL A 463 0.53 -13.51 8.29
N GLY A 464 0.67 -13.88 9.57
CA GLY A 464 -0.38 -13.60 10.57
C GLY A 464 -0.31 -12.15 11.03
N ALA A 465 -1.43 -11.57 11.46
CA ALA A 465 -1.46 -10.21 12.00
C ALA A 465 -2.13 -10.22 13.38
N ALA A 466 -1.49 -9.57 14.36
CA ALA A 466 -2.06 -9.30 15.67
C ALA A 466 -2.04 -7.80 15.95
N PRO A 467 -3.06 -7.21 16.60
CA PRO A 467 -3.00 -5.82 17.02
C PRO A 467 -1.75 -5.56 17.86
N CYS A 468 -1.06 -4.44 17.61
CA CYS A 468 0.09 -4.06 18.41
C CYS A 468 -0.35 -3.73 19.84
N ALA A 469 0.16 -4.48 20.81
CA ALA A 469 -0.20 -4.33 22.23
C ALA A 469 0.31 -3.01 22.86
N VAL A 470 1.24 -2.31 22.21
CA VAL A 470 1.80 -1.03 22.70
C VAL A 470 0.91 0.14 22.31
N CYS A 471 0.44 0.18 21.05
CA CYS A 471 -0.43 1.25 20.57
C CYS A 471 -1.91 0.82 20.42
N GLU A 472 -2.26 -0.36 20.91
CA GLU A 472 -3.61 -0.94 20.87
C GLU A 472 -4.19 -0.94 19.43
N GLY A 473 -3.38 -1.32 18.43
CA GLY A 473 -3.84 -1.35 17.04
C GLY A 473 -3.76 -0.03 16.27
N ARG A 474 -3.52 1.12 16.93
CA ARG A 474 -3.60 2.45 16.27
C ARG A 474 -2.47 2.78 15.28
N GLY A 475 -1.33 2.12 15.40
CA GLY A 475 -0.12 2.48 14.64
C GLY A 475 0.61 3.72 15.15
N MET A 476 -0.08 4.63 15.85
CA MET A 476 0.51 5.81 16.49
C MET A 476 0.75 5.58 17.98
N ALA A 477 1.86 6.13 18.50
CA ALA A 477 2.14 6.09 19.93
C ALA A 477 1.09 6.87 20.73
N PHE A 478 0.79 8.10 20.30
CA PHE A 478 -0.19 8.99 20.92
C PHE A 478 -1.54 8.95 20.19
N ARG A 479 -2.62 9.31 20.88
CA ARG A 479 -3.95 9.37 20.25
C ARG A 479 -4.12 10.59 19.36
N SER A 480 -3.59 11.73 19.80
CA SER A 480 -3.79 13.04 19.15
C SER A 480 -2.54 13.59 18.46
N ALA A 481 -1.50 12.76 18.27
CA ALA A 481 -0.29 13.16 17.58
C ALA A 481 0.21 12.10 16.59
N ALA A 482 0.74 12.56 15.46
CA ALA A 482 1.32 11.71 14.43
C ALA A 482 2.77 11.38 14.79
N LEU A 483 2.93 10.39 15.66
CA LEU A 483 4.21 9.76 15.98
C LEU A 483 4.08 8.24 15.85
N PRO A 484 4.82 7.58 14.94
CA PRO A 484 4.69 6.14 14.73
C PRO A 484 5.03 5.36 15.99
N CYS A 485 4.24 4.33 16.28
CA CYS A 485 4.57 3.35 17.31
C CYS A 485 5.79 2.55 16.86
N ARG A 486 6.89 2.64 17.62
CA ARG A 486 8.16 1.95 17.30
C ARG A 486 8.04 0.42 17.33
N ALA A 487 7.11 -0.13 18.13
CA ALA A 487 6.93 -1.58 18.26
C ALA A 487 6.28 -2.24 17.03
N CYS A 488 5.47 -1.50 16.28
CA CYS A 488 4.85 -1.99 15.03
C CYS A 488 5.24 -1.15 13.81
N LEU A 489 6.24 -0.28 13.96
CA LEU A 489 6.72 0.63 12.92
C LEU A 489 5.59 1.40 12.23
N GLY A 490 4.61 1.86 13.01
CA GLY A 490 3.50 2.63 12.47
C GLY A 490 2.32 1.82 11.93
N LEU A 491 2.47 0.52 11.65
CA LEU A 491 1.43 -0.27 10.97
C LEU A 491 0.18 -0.50 11.83
N GLY A 492 0.32 -0.46 13.16
CA GLY A 492 -0.75 -0.81 14.09
C GLY A 492 -0.92 -2.31 14.33
N ALA A 493 -0.40 -3.15 13.43
CA ALA A 493 -0.34 -4.59 13.60
C ALA A 493 1.11 -5.09 13.76
N ARG A 494 1.30 -6.13 14.57
CA ARG A 494 2.50 -6.97 14.56
C ARG A 494 2.30 -8.04 13.51
N LEU A 495 3.20 -8.04 12.53
CA LEU A 495 3.25 -9.07 11.51
C LEU A 495 3.97 -10.31 12.06
N ILE A 496 3.41 -11.49 11.84
CA ILE A 496 3.91 -12.79 12.30
C ILE A 496 4.25 -13.61 11.05
N PRO A 497 5.53 -13.69 10.64
CA PRO A 497 5.93 -14.39 9.42
C PRO A 497 5.56 -15.87 9.49
N LYS A 498 4.95 -16.43 8.45
CA LYS A 498 4.58 -17.86 8.45
C LYS A 498 5.78 -18.80 8.35
N ALA A 499 6.85 -18.38 7.69
CA ALA A 499 8.05 -19.18 7.55
C ALA A 499 8.85 -19.31 8.87
N ASP A 500 8.72 -18.34 9.78
CA ASP A 500 9.30 -18.39 11.12
C ASP A 500 8.50 -17.50 12.10
N PRO A 501 7.43 -18.04 12.73
CA PRO A 501 6.57 -17.28 13.62
C PRO A 501 7.25 -16.75 14.88
N SER A 502 8.44 -17.24 15.21
CA SER A 502 9.20 -16.78 16.39
C SER A 502 9.88 -15.42 16.15
N LYS A 503 10.10 -15.05 14.88
CA LYS A 503 10.78 -13.82 14.47
C LYS A 503 9.78 -12.69 14.29
N VAL A 504 9.29 -12.14 15.39
CA VAL A 504 8.38 -10.98 15.41
C VAL A 504 9.10 -9.71 15.83
N LEU A 505 8.63 -8.55 15.36
CA LEU A 505 9.06 -7.28 15.95
C LEU A 505 8.72 -7.27 17.44
N PRO A 506 9.61 -6.76 18.31
CA PRO A 506 9.45 -6.76 19.77
C PRO A 506 8.11 -6.24 20.28
#